data_AF-A0A1H8K6G6-F1
#
_entry.id   AF-A0A1H8K6G6-F1
#
_cell.length_a   1.000
_cell.length_b   1.000
_cell.length_c   1.000
_cell.angle_alpha   90.00
_cell.angle_beta   90.00
_cell.angle_gamma   90.00
#
_symmetry.space_group_name_H-M   'P 1'
#
loop_
_entity.id
_entity.type
_entity.pdbx_description
1 polymer ?
#
loop_
_entity_poly.entity_id
_entity_poly.type
_entity_poly.pdbx_seq_one_letter_code
_entity_poly.pdbx_strand_id
1 'polypeptide(L)' 'MNDTPKLPPEHISDPAHISDIVQMALSDHIGFADIKREYGLNDAQVKALMRTTLKPGSYKAWRKRVRDFGDRRAVYK' A
#
# COMPACT_ATOMS: atom_id res chain seq x y z
N MET A 1 -24.13 3.21 14.60
CA MET A 1 -23.02 2.31 14.22
C MET A 1 -21.97 3.16 13.53
N ASN A 2 -20.88 3.47 14.22
CA ASN A 2 -19.83 4.37 13.71
C ASN A 2 -18.79 3.56 12.96
N ASP A 3 -18.96 3.40 11.64
CA ASP A 3 -17.85 3.11 10.74
C ASP A 3 -17.30 4.45 10.23
N THR A 4 -16.72 5.22 11.15
CA THR A 4 -15.89 6.38 10.78
C THR A 4 -14.67 5.82 10.03
N PRO A 5 -14.34 6.29 8.81
CA PRO A 5 -13.07 5.96 8.20
C PRO A 5 -11.95 6.39 9.15
N LYS A 6 -11.12 5.44 9.58
CA LYS A 6 -10.19 5.60 10.71
C LYS A 6 -9.13 6.69 10.54
N LEU A 7 -8.97 7.28 9.37
CA LEU A 7 -8.10 8.43 9.17
C LEU A 7 -8.69 9.41 8.14
N PRO A 8 -8.76 10.71 8.46
CA PRO A 8 -8.90 11.71 7.43
C PRO A 8 -7.61 11.79 6.59
N PRO A 9 -7.71 12.06 5.27
CA PRO A 9 -6.58 12.07 4.32
C PRO A 9 -5.50 13.11 4.63
N GLU A 10 -5.72 14.00 5.60
CA GLU A 10 -4.82 15.07 6.02
C GLU A 10 -3.66 14.62 6.94
N HIS A 11 -3.66 13.37 7.44
CA HIS A 11 -2.62 12.85 8.36
C HIS A 11 -1.63 11.82 7.75
N ILE A 12 -1.64 11.60 6.43
CA ILE A 12 -0.68 10.68 5.76
C ILE A 12 0.77 11.23 5.79
N SER A 13 0.96 12.48 6.21
CA SER A 13 2.27 13.11 6.38
C SER A 13 3.03 12.64 7.62
N ASP A 14 2.38 11.89 8.53
CA ASP A 14 3.08 11.35 9.70
C ASP A 14 4.11 10.28 9.27
N PRO A 15 5.40 10.44 9.62
CA PRO A 15 6.42 9.43 9.33
C PRO A 15 6.07 8.03 9.88
N ALA A 16 5.31 7.93 10.97
CA ALA A 16 4.83 6.66 11.49
C ALA A 16 3.87 5.97 10.51
N HIS A 17 2.87 6.71 9.99
CA HIS A 17 1.94 6.18 8.99
C HIS A 17 2.66 5.78 7.70
N ILE A 18 3.64 6.58 7.26
CA ILE A 18 4.43 6.24 6.07
C ILE A 18 5.18 4.93 6.28
N SER A 19 5.81 4.74 7.45
CA SER A 19 6.50 3.50 7.80
C SER A 19 5.54 2.31 7.79
N ASP A 20 4.35 2.46 8.38
CA ASP A 20 3.34 1.40 8.42
C ASP A 20 2.81 1.04 7.02
N ILE A 21 2.49 2.03 6.20
CA ILE A 21 2.08 1.80 4.81
C ILE A 21 3.18 1.07 4.02
N VAL A 22 4.45 1.43 4.24
CA VAL A 22 5.59 0.78 3.60
C VAL A 22 5.74 -0.67 4.08
N GLN A 23 5.62 -0.93 5.38
CA GLN A 23 5.63 -2.28 5.94
C GLN A 23 4.48 -3.14 5.39
N MET A 24 3.27 -2.58 5.34
CA MET A 24 2.10 -3.21 4.75
C MET A 24 2.32 -3.52 3.27
N ALA A 25 2.81 -2.56 2.48
CA ALA A 25 3.06 -2.74 1.06
C ALA A 25 4.17 -3.75 0.78
N LEU A 26 5.15 -3.90 1.67
CA LEU A 26 6.21 -4.91 1.57
C LEU A 26 5.75 -6.31 1.99
N SER A 27 4.64 -6.42 2.72
CA SER A 27 4.07 -7.68 3.16
C SER A 27 3.38 -8.41 2.02
N ASP A 28 3.74 -9.67 1.83
CA ASP A 28 3.14 -10.54 0.82
C ASP A 28 1.67 -10.93 1.15
N HIS A 29 1.22 -10.65 2.38
CA HIS A 29 -0.13 -10.99 2.86
C HIS A 29 -1.11 -9.81 2.81
N ILE A 30 -0.62 -8.59 2.63
CA ILE A 30 -1.43 -7.37 2.67
C ILE A 30 -1.61 -6.84 1.24
N GLY A 31 -2.86 -6.64 0.82
CA GLY A 31 -3.16 -6.08 -0.49
C GLY A 31 -3.30 -4.55 -0.45
N PHE A 32 -3.30 -3.92 -1.63
CA PHE A 32 -3.66 -2.50 -1.74
C PHE A 32 -5.09 -2.20 -1.25
N ALA A 33 -6.00 -3.17 -1.32
CA ALA A 33 -7.36 -3.02 -0.79
C ALA A 33 -7.38 -2.84 0.74
N ASP A 34 -6.51 -3.53 1.47
CA ASP A 34 -6.40 -3.40 2.93
C ASP A 34 -5.80 -2.04 3.29
N ILE A 35 -4.74 -1.63 2.59
CA ILE A 35 -4.12 -0.29 2.74
C ILE A 35 -5.15 0.81 2.43
N LYS A 36 -5.97 0.64 1.39
CA LYS A 36 -7.06 1.57 1.06
C LYS A 36 -8.12 1.63 2.14
N ARG A 37 -8.47 0.49 2.74
CA ARG A 37 -9.47 0.42 3.83
C ARG A 37 -8.97 1.12 5.10
N GLU A 38 -7.68 1.01 5.41
CA GLU A 38 -7.10 1.52 6.65
C GLU A 38 -6.62 2.98 6.53
N TYR A 39 -5.99 3.34 5.41
CA TYR A 39 -5.38 4.65 5.18
C TYR A 39 -6.05 5.48 4.08
N GLY A 40 -7.09 4.95 3.41
CA GLY A 40 -7.75 5.65 2.30
C GLY A 40 -6.92 5.73 1.01
N LEU A 41 -5.72 5.14 0.99
CA LEU A 41 -4.79 5.25 -0.13
C LEU A 41 -5.12 4.27 -1.26
N ASN A 42 -5.23 4.79 -2.48
CA ASN A 42 -5.34 3.95 -3.66
C ASN A 42 -3.97 3.38 -4.08
N ASP A 43 -3.99 2.35 -4.93
CA ASP A 43 -2.79 1.70 -5.45
C ASP A 43 -1.78 2.68 -6.07
N ALA A 44 -2.24 3.74 -6.75
CA ALA A 44 -1.36 4.71 -7.39
C ALA A 44 -0.60 5.54 -6.36
N GLN A 45 -1.28 5.98 -5.30
CA GLN A 45 -0.68 6.70 -4.18
C GLN A 45 0.34 5.82 -3.43
N VAL A 46 0.00 4.55 -3.17
CA VAL A 46 0.94 3.61 -2.53
C VAL A 46 2.16 3.37 -3.43
N LYS A 47 1.97 3.19 -4.75
CA LYS A 47 3.09 3.04 -5.69
C LYS A 47 3.98 4.28 -5.74
N ALA A 48 3.39 5.48 -5.71
CA ALA A 48 4.14 6.74 -5.66
C ALA A 48 4.97 6.84 -4.37
N LEU A 49 4.34 6.53 -3.22
CA LEU A 49 5.01 6.50 -1.92
C LEU A 49 6.18 5.50 -1.91
N MET A 50 5.95 4.28 -2.38
CA MET A 50 6.99 3.24 -2.46
C MET A 50 8.14 3.64 -3.38
N ARG A 51 7.86 4.39 -4.46
CA ARG A 51 8.88 4.89 -5.38
C ARG A 51 9.76 5.96 -4.75
N THR A 52 9.20 6.79 -3.87
CA THR A 52 9.96 7.81 -3.13
C THR A 52 10.70 7.25 -1.93
N THR A 53 10.18 6.20 -1.29
CA THR A 53 10.78 5.62 -0.07
C THR A 53 11.85 4.57 -0.37
N LEU A 54 11.68 3.74 -1.40
CA LEU A 54 12.62 2.67 -1.72
C LEU A 54 13.72 3.11 -2.70
N LYS A 55 14.89 2.50 -2.56
CA LYS A 55 15.94 2.56 -3.58
C LYS A 55 15.43 1.99 -4.92
N PRO A 56 15.92 2.46 -6.09
CA PRO A 56 15.43 2.02 -7.40
C PRO A 56 15.45 0.49 -7.60
N GLY A 57 16.51 -0.18 -7.13
CA GLY A 57 16.63 -1.65 -7.20
C GLY A 57 15.58 -2.37 -6.34
N SER A 58 15.36 -1.92 -5.11
CA SER A 58 14.34 -2.46 -4.20
C SER A 58 12.94 -2.22 -4.73
N TYR A 59 12.66 -1.04 -5.29
CA TYR A 59 11.37 -0.75 -5.93
C TYR A 59 11.10 -1.66 -7.13
N LYS A 60 12.11 -1.94 -7.96
CA LYS A 60 11.99 -2.88 -9.10
C LYS A 60 11.68 -4.31 -8.62
N ALA A 61 12.35 -4.78 -7.57
CA ALA A 61 12.08 -6.09 -6.98
C ALA A 61 10.68 -6.18 -6.36
N TRP A 62 10.26 -5.16 -5.63
CA TRP A 62 8.91 -5.06 -5.07
C TRP A 62 7.85 -5.07 -6.17
N ARG A 63 8.03 -4.29 -7.24
CA ARG A 63 7.11 -4.28 -8.39
C ARG A 63 6.96 -5.64 -9.06
N LYS A 64 8.04 -6.43 -9.12
CA LYS A 64 7.99 -7.81 -9.61
C LYS A 64 7.08 -8.66 -8.70
N ARG A 65 7.29 -8.62 -7.38
CA ARG A 65 6.43 -9.33 -6.41
C ARG A 65 4.97 -8.91 -6.50
N VAL A 66 4.69 -7.61 -6.57
CA VAL A 66 3.32 -7.09 -6.69
C VAL A 66 2.61 -7.61 -7.93
N ARG A 67 3.30 -7.73 -9.06
CA ARG A 67 2.71 -8.32 -10.27
C ARG A 67 2.45 -9.81 -10.08
N ASP A 68 3.44 -10.55 -9.58
CA ASP A 68 3.34 -11.99 -9.35
C ASP A 68 2.23 -12.33 -8.31
N PHE A 69 1.94 -11.42 -7.37
CA PHE A 69 0.81 -11.52 -6.43
C PHE A 69 -0.53 -10.98 -6.97
N GLY A 70 -0.50 -9.92 -7.77
CA GLY A 70 -1.68 -9.36 -8.43
C GLY A 70 -2.34 -10.36 -9.37
N ASP A 71 -1.53 -11.11 -10.11
CA ASP A 71 -2.00 -12.17 -11.01
C ASP A 71 -2.74 -13.29 -10.25
N ARG A 72 -2.36 -13.57 -8.98
CA ARG A 72 -3.10 -14.53 -8.13
C ARG A 72 -4.48 -14.04 -7.70
N ARG A 73 -4.68 -12.72 -7.61
CA ARG A 73 -5.94 -12.12 -7.12
C ARG A 73 -6.91 -11.75 -8.25
N ALA A 74 -6.46 -11.76 -9.51
CA ALA A 74 -7.31 -11.58 -10.69
C ALA A 74 -8.34 -12.73 -10.88
N VAL A 75 -8.28 -13.79 -10.06
CA VAL A 75 -9.19 -14.94 -10.11
C VAL A 75 -10.53 -14.69 -9.37
N TYR A 76 -10.80 -13.49 -8.86
CA TYR A 76 -12.14 -13.15 -8.36
C TYR A 76 -12.78 -12.05 -9.21
N LYS A 77 -13.57 -12.47 -10.19
CA LYS A 77 -14.69 -11.70 -10.72
C LYS A 77 -15.92 -12.58 -10.77
#